data_AF-A0A382WUS5-F1
#
_entry.id   AF-A0A382WUS5-F1
#
_cell.length_a   1.000
_cell.length_b   1.000
_cell.length_c   1.000
_cell.angle_alpha   90.00
_cell.angle_beta   90.00
_cell.angle_gamma   90.00
#
_symmetry.space_group_name_H-M   'P 1'
#
loop_
_entity.id
_entity.type
_entity.pdbx_description
1 polymer ?
#
loop_
_entity_poly.entity_id
_entity_poly.type
_entity_poly.pdbx_seq_one_letter_code
_entity_poly.pdbx_strand_id
1 'polypeptide(L)' 'MKGVTKLTSVKIITDLYKRFKGVALNEEFTLQKLVNRSMDKYLKDEEYKKSITEYDELQISGSNF' A
#
# COMPACT_ATOMS: atom_id res chain seq x y z
N MET A 1 -5.77 -21.19 9.28
CA MET A 1 -6.77 -20.43 10.08
C MET A 1 -7.01 -19.09 9.40
N LYS A 2 -8.27 -18.71 9.13
CA LYS A 2 -8.56 -17.32 8.73
C LYS A 2 -8.30 -16.43 9.95
N GLY A 3 -7.31 -15.54 9.86
CA GLY A 3 -7.05 -14.56 10.92
C GLY A 3 -8.23 -13.61 11.10
N VAL A 4 -8.44 -13.12 12.32
CA VAL A 4 -9.46 -12.11 12.61
C VAL A 4 -9.09 -10.81 11.90
N THR A 5 -9.99 -10.26 11.10
CA THR A 5 -9.77 -9.00 10.37
C THR A 5 -10.50 -7.85 11.02
N LYS A 6 -9.89 -6.66 11.01
CA LYS A 6 -10.50 -5.41 11.50
C LYS A 6 -10.63 -4.40 10.36
N LEU A 7 -11.79 -3.75 10.24
CA LEU A 7 -11.98 -2.63 9.32
C LEU A 7 -11.28 -1.39 9.88
N THR A 8 -10.46 -0.74 9.03
CA THR A 8 -9.71 0.47 9.37
C THR A 8 -9.76 1.42 8.18
N SER A 9 -9.96 2.71 8.44
CA SER A 9 -10.06 3.73 7.40
C SER A 9 -8.77 4.55 7.34
N VAL A 10 -8.22 4.71 6.15
CA VAL A 10 -7.07 5.57 5.86
C VAL A 10 -7.34 6.35 4.57
N LYS A 11 -6.77 7.56 4.46
CA LYS A 11 -6.79 8.32 3.21
C LYS A 11 -5.60 7.88 2.35
N ILE A 12 -5.84 7.67 1.05
CA ILE A 12 -4.81 7.27 0.09
C ILE A 12 -4.89 8.18 -1.15
N ILE A 13 -3.79 8.27 -1.91
CA ILE A 13 -3.74 9.06 -3.15
C ILE A 13 -4.70 8.42 -4.16
N THR A 14 -5.73 9.18 -4.57
CA THR A 14 -6.82 8.70 -5.43
C THR A 14 -6.31 8.11 -6.74
N ASP A 15 -5.37 8.77 -7.42
CA ASP A 15 -4.89 8.31 -8.71
C ASP A 15 -3.99 7.08 -8.60
N LEU A 16 -3.19 6.99 -7.53
CA LEU A 16 -2.43 5.78 -7.23
C LEU A 16 -3.37 4.59 -6.98
N TYR A 17 -4.45 4.80 -6.22
CA TYR A 17 -5.44 3.76 -5.96
C TYR A 17 -6.16 3.31 -7.24
N LYS A 18 -6.53 4.24 -8.13
CA LYS A 18 -7.14 3.91 -9.43
C LYS A 18 -6.21 3.04 -10.29
N ARG A 19 -4.93 3.42 -10.39
CA ARG A 19 -3.91 2.65 -11.13
C ARG A 19 -3.72 1.26 -10.52
N PHE A 20 -3.56 1.19 -9.21
CA PHE A 20 -3.45 -0.08 -8.48
C PHE A 20 -4.67 -0.98 -8.73
N LYS A 21 -5.89 -0.43 -8.68
CA LYS A 21 -7.12 -1.21 -8.93
C LYS A 21 -7.12 -1.82 -10.33
N GLY A 22 -6.63 -1.10 -11.34
CA GLY A 22 -6.49 -1.63 -12.71
C GLY A 22 -5.56 -2.85 -12.78
N VAL A 23 -4.37 -2.77 -12.16
CA VAL A 23 -3.41 -3.89 -12.12
C VAL A 23 -3.94 -5.06 -11.30
N ALA A 24 -4.50 -4.77 -10.13
CA ALA A 24 -4.97 -5.77 -9.19
C ALA A 24 -6.10 -6.66 -9.75
N LEU A 25 -6.93 -6.12 -10.66
CA LEU A 25 -7.97 -6.88 -11.35
C LEU A 25 -7.39 -7.96 -12.28
N ASN A 26 -6.24 -7.69 -12.91
CA ASN A 26 -5.59 -8.64 -13.82
C ASN A 26 -4.83 -9.75 -13.07
N GLU A 27 -4.39 -9.45 -11.84
CA GLU A 27 -3.51 -10.34 -11.04
C GLU A 27 -4.25 -11.07 -9.89
N GLU A 28 -5.59 -11.02 -9.86
CA GLU A 28 -6.40 -11.52 -8.73
C GLU A 28 -5.91 -11.02 -7.35
N PHE A 29 -5.41 -9.78 -7.34
CA PHE A 29 -4.80 -9.15 -6.17
C PHE A 29 -5.76 -8.14 -5.54
N THR A 30 -5.55 -7.81 -4.26
CA THR A 30 -6.43 -6.88 -3.55
C THR A 30 -5.64 -5.94 -2.66
N LEU A 31 -6.21 -4.76 -2.39
CA LEU A 31 -5.59 -3.80 -1.46
C LEU A 31 -5.39 -4.42 -0.07
N GLN A 32 -6.35 -5.24 0.38
CA GLN A 32 -6.23 -5.94 1.67
C GLN A 32 -5.05 -6.92 1.67
N LYS A 33 -4.82 -7.67 0.58
CA LYS A 33 -3.63 -8.53 0.45
C LYS A 33 -2.34 -7.70 0.48
N LEU A 34 -2.29 -6.58 -0.24
CA LEU A 34 -1.15 -5.67 -0.25
C LEU A 34 -0.83 -5.14 1.15
N VAL A 35 -1.81 -4.51 1.80
CA VAL A 35 -1.65 -3.89 3.12
C VAL A 35 -1.19 -4.92 4.15
N ASN A 36 -1.83 -6.09 4.21
CA ASN A 36 -1.43 -7.13 5.16
C ASN A 36 -0.01 -7.65 4.91
N ARG A 37 0.36 -7.90 3.65
CA ARG A 37 1.71 -8.39 3.31
C ARG A 37 2.78 -7.33 3.54
N SER A 38 2.51 -6.07 3.19
CA SER A 38 3.41 -4.96 3.42
C SER A 38 3.61 -4.70 4.90
N MET A 39 2.55 -4.76 5.73
CA MET A 39 2.69 -4.66 7.19
C MET A 39 3.54 -5.79 7.77
N ASP A 40 3.28 -7.04 7.37
CA ASP A 40 4.07 -8.19 7.84
C ASP A 40 5.55 -8.06 7.43
N LYS A 41 5.81 -7.69 6.17
CA LYS A 41 7.16 -7.49 5.66
C LYS A 41 7.86 -6.32 6.36
N TYR A 42 7.15 -5.22 6.62
CA TYR A 42 7.69 -4.07 7.37
C TYR A 42 8.15 -4.44 8.79
N LEU A 43 7.53 -5.44 9.42
CA LEU A 43 7.91 -5.90 10.76
C LEU A 43 9.04 -6.94 10.78
N LYS A 44 9.29 -7.64 9.66
CA LYS A 44 10.19 -8.80 9.62
C LYS A 44 11.45 -8.57 8.78
N ASP A 45 11.40 -7.62 7.85
CA ASP A 45 12.45 -7.36 6.88
C ASP A 45 12.95 -5.92 7.07
N GLU A 46 14.12 -5.77 7.69
CA GLU A 46 14.71 -4.47 7.98
C GLU A 46 15.11 -3.72 6.69
N GLU A 47 15.48 -4.42 5.62
CA GLU A 47 15.79 -3.78 4.33
C GLU A 47 14.52 -3.19 3.70
N TYR A 48 13.43 -3.96 3.71
CA TYR A 48 12.15 -3.46 3.23
C TYR A 48 11.62 -2.31 4.08
N LYS A 49 11.71 -2.41 5.40
CA LYS A 49 11.35 -1.33 6.33
C LYS A 49 12.12 -0.06 6.01
N LYS A 50 13.45 -0.16 5.88
CA LYS A 50 14.30 0.96 5.49
C LYS A 50 13.86 1.56 4.15
N SER A 51 13.64 0.71 3.14
CA SER A 51 13.24 1.15 1.80
C SER A 51 11.91 1.92 1.78
N ILE A 52 10.95 1.56 2.64
CA ILE A 52 9.65 2.25 2.73
C ILE A 52 9.75 3.49 3.61
N THR A 53 10.51 3.45 4.70
CA THR A 53 10.67 4.59 5.61
C THR A 53 11.46 5.73 4.97
N GLU A 54 12.43 5.41 4.12
CA GLU A 54 13.28 6.40 3.44
C GLU A 54 12.73 6.84 2.07
N TYR A 55 11.62 6.24 1.59
CA TYR A 55 11.04 6.60 0.29
C TYR A 55 10.29 7.94 0.37
N ASP A 56 10.89 8.98 -0.22
CA ASP A 56 10.37 10.35 -0.26
C ASP A 56 9.85 10.78 -1.65
N GLU A 57 10.10 9.98 -2.69
CA GLU A 57 9.71 10.26 -4.08
C GLU A 57 8.19 10.16 -4.33
N LEU A 58 7.38 9.68 -3.37
CA LEU A 58 5.91 9.63 -3.49
C LEU A 58 5.23 11.01 -3.37
N GLN A 59 5.99 12.10 -3.49
CA GLN A 59 5.47 13.45 -3.65
C GLN A 59 5.16 13.72 -5.14
N ILE A 60 3.90 13.56 -5.54
CA ILE A 60 3.34 14.47 -6.56
C ILE A 60 2.89 15.72 -5.79
N SER A 61 3.84 16.55 -5.38
CA SER A 61 3.56 17.97 -5.21
C SER A 61 3.40 18.54 -6.61
N GLY A 62 2.25 18.27 -7.20
CA GLY A 62 1.67 19.12 -8.21
C GLY A 62 0.96 20.23 -7.44
N SER A 63 1.67 21.34 -7.20
CA SER A 63 1.02 22.62 -7.09
C SER A 63 0.06 22.76 -8.28
N ASN A 64 -1.25 22.68 -8.01
CA ASN A 64 -2.30 23.36 -8.76
C ASN A 64 -3.68 23.13 -8.11
N PHE A 65 -4.11 24.20 -7.42
CA PHE A 65 -5.46 24.57 -6.98
C PHE A 65 -6.06 23.89 -5.74
#